data_AF-A0A645FC22-F1
#
_entry.id   AF-A0A645FC22-F1
#
_cell.length_a   1.000
_cell.length_b   1.000
_cell.length_c   1.000
_cell.angle_alpha   90.00
_cell.angle_beta   90.00
_cell.angle_gamma   90.00
#
_symmetry.space_group_name_H-M   'P 1'
#
loop_
_entity.id
_entity.type
_entity.pdbx_description
1 polymer ?
#
loop_
_entity_poly.entity_id
_entity_poly.type
_entity_poly.pdbx_seq_one_letter_code
_entity_poly.pdbx_strand_id
1 'polypeptide(L)'
;MPYFFKEETDKYYYLHVADAMKFVPYGVLVDHFQHEIYANPNCTKDERKKMWRDLEKKYLPHKDYAGCDMLEKGCWWYQQGHIFQSPFYYIDYTLAQVCALQFWVRMINKDEKAWSDYVHLCGLGGTKTFLELVKEAGLKSPFEDGTIEPVVATVKEYLSSIDAKTF
;
A
#
# COMPACT_ATOMS: atom_id res chain seq x y z
N MET A 1 0.56 21.13 3.90
CA MET A 1 1.47 20.59 4.93
C MET A 1 2.31 21.66 5.65
N PRO A 2 2.85 22.71 5.00
CA PRO A 2 3.64 23.74 5.70
C PRO A 2 2.93 24.39 6.90
N TYR A 3 1.61 24.60 6.82
CA TYR A 3 0.83 25.13 7.92
C TYR A 3 0.59 24.15 9.07
N PHE A 4 0.67 22.84 8.82
CA PHE A 4 0.47 21.79 9.82
C PHE A 4 1.76 21.41 10.52
N PHE A 5 2.84 21.23 9.74
CA PHE A 5 4.11 20.67 10.23
C PHE A 5 5.24 21.70 10.30
N LYS A 6 5.08 22.90 9.71
CA LYS A 6 6.06 23.99 9.75
C LYS A 6 7.46 23.49 9.35
N GLU A 7 8.44 23.61 10.24
CA GLU A 7 9.82 23.13 10.07
C GLU A 7 9.94 21.61 9.84
N GLU A 8 8.97 20.80 10.29
CA GLU A 8 8.97 19.34 10.11
C GLU A 8 8.27 18.89 8.81
N THR A 9 7.99 19.82 7.88
CA THR A 9 7.26 19.50 6.64
C THR A 9 7.98 18.46 5.79
N ASP A 10 9.31 18.59 5.64
CA ASP A 10 10.08 17.65 4.82
C ASP A 10 10.17 16.26 5.46
N LYS A 11 10.27 16.21 6.80
CA LYS A 11 10.18 14.98 7.58
C LYS A 11 8.83 14.28 7.34
N TYR A 12 7.73 15.03 7.40
CA TYR A 12 6.40 14.48 7.12
C TYR A 12 6.31 13.93 5.70
N TYR A 13 6.77 14.67 4.68
CA TYR A 13 6.72 14.19 3.30
C TYR A 13 7.54 12.92 3.09
N TYR A 14 8.75 12.86 3.64
CA TYR A 14 9.59 11.67 3.57
C TYR A 14 8.90 10.46 4.20
N LEU A 15 8.45 10.60 5.45
CA LEU A 15 7.81 9.51 6.19
C LEU A 15 6.53 9.03 5.48
N HIS A 16 5.70 9.96 5.01
CA HIS A 16 4.44 9.63 4.36
C HIS A 16 4.64 8.85 3.05
N VAL A 17 5.57 9.29 2.20
CA VAL A 17 5.87 8.61 0.93
C VAL A 17 6.57 7.26 1.18
N ALA A 18 7.49 7.20 2.16
CA ALA A 18 8.15 5.94 2.52
C ALA A 18 7.16 4.92 3.07
N ASP A 19 6.24 5.33 3.93
CA ASP A 19 5.24 4.44 4.51
C ASP A 19 4.20 3.98 3.49
N ALA A 20 3.79 4.86 2.57
CA ALA A 20 2.95 4.48 1.42
C ALA A 20 3.58 3.34 0.59
N MET A 21 4.91 3.36 0.40
CA MET A 21 5.62 2.28 -0.27
C MET A 21 5.78 1.02 0.57
N LYS A 22 6.14 1.15 1.84
CA LYS A 22 6.28 0.02 2.78
C LYS A 22 4.96 -0.71 3.01
N PHE A 23 3.84 0.01 2.89
CA PHE A 23 2.50 -0.54 3.03
C PHE A 23 2.17 -1.59 1.95
N VAL A 24 2.59 -1.39 0.70
CA VAL A 24 2.25 -2.27 -0.43
C VAL A 24 2.58 -3.76 -0.16
N PRO A 25 3.82 -4.15 0.21
CA PRO A 25 4.13 -5.56 0.49
C PRO A 25 3.35 -6.12 1.68
N TYR A 26 3.04 -5.30 2.70
CA TYR A 26 2.18 -5.73 3.80
C TYR A 26 0.74 -5.97 3.35
N GLY A 27 0.19 -5.10 2.51
CA GLY A 27 -1.16 -5.27 1.98
C GLY A 27 -1.30 -6.54 1.12
N VAL A 28 -0.32 -6.82 0.26
CA VAL A 28 -0.29 -8.04 -0.56
C VAL A 28 -0.13 -9.29 0.31
N LEU A 29 0.67 -9.23 1.38
CA LEU A 29 0.79 -10.32 2.36
C LEU A 29 -0.58 -10.66 2.96
N VAL A 30 -1.33 -9.64 3.43
CA VAL A 30 -2.66 -9.83 4.03
C VAL A 30 -3.64 -10.48 3.06
N ASP A 31 -3.63 -10.06 1.80
CA ASP A 31 -4.47 -10.66 0.76
C ASP A 31 -4.10 -12.12 0.48
N HIS A 32 -2.81 -12.39 0.25
CA HIS A 32 -2.31 -13.75 0.04
C HIS A 32 -2.65 -14.67 1.22
N PHE A 33 -2.51 -14.18 2.44
CA PHE A 33 -2.90 -14.92 3.64
C PHE A 33 -4.37 -15.30 3.65
N GLN A 34 -5.26 -14.40 3.23
CA GLN A 34 -6.69 -14.72 3.15
C GLN A 34 -6.94 -15.78 2.08
N HIS A 35 -6.34 -15.67 0.89
CA HIS A 35 -6.44 -16.70 -0.15
C HIS A 35 -6.03 -18.09 0.37
N GLU A 36 -4.92 -18.19 1.09
CA GLU A 36 -4.44 -19.45 1.67
C GLU A 36 -5.41 -20.01 2.75
N ILE A 37 -5.96 -19.16 3.61
CA ILE A 37 -6.97 -19.59 4.60
C ILE A 37 -8.23 -20.11 3.92
N TYR A 38 -8.77 -19.39 2.94
CA TYR A 38 -10.02 -19.75 2.29
C TYR A 38 -9.85 -20.95 1.34
N ALA A 39 -8.65 -21.17 0.79
CA ALA A 39 -8.31 -22.39 0.06
C ALA A 39 -8.17 -23.62 0.99
N ASN A 40 -7.84 -23.41 2.27
CA ASN A 40 -7.61 -24.46 3.26
C ASN A 40 -8.55 -24.30 4.50
N PRO A 41 -9.88 -24.46 4.34
CA PRO A 41 -10.84 -24.12 5.40
C PRO A 41 -10.67 -24.93 6.69
N ASN A 42 -10.07 -26.11 6.60
CA ASN A 42 -9.83 -27.03 7.72
C ASN A 42 -8.51 -26.75 8.47
N CYS A 43 -7.71 -25.75 8.05
CA CYS A 43 -6.49 -25.40 8.75
C CYS A 43 -6.77 -25.08 10.22
N THR A 44 -5.99 -25.71 11.10
CA THR A 44 -5.97 -25.48 12.53
C THR A 44 -5.53 -24.06 12.86
N LYS A 45 -5.77 -23.64 14.11
CA LYS A 45 -5.36 -22.32 14.60
C LYS A 45 -3.85 -22.11 14.47
N ASP A 46 -3.03 -23.15 14.69
CA ASP A 46 -1.58 -23.03 14.66
C ASP A 46 -1.02 -23.04 13.22
N GLU A 47 -1.64 -23.80 12.32
CA GLU A 47 -1.30 -23.73 10.88
C GLU A 47 -1.56 -22.35 10.30
N ARG A 48 -2.67 -21.69 10.66
CA ARG A 48 -2.96 -20.31 10.23
C ARG A 48 -1.90 -19.32 10.70
N LYS A 49 -1.47 -19.41 11.96
CA LYS A 49 -0.42 -18.51 12.47
C LYS A 49 0.93 -18.79 11.78
N LYS A 50 1.28 -20.06 11.59
CA LYS A 50 2.50 -20.44 10.85
C LYS A 50 2.47 -19.90 9.42
N MET A 51 1.36 -20.08 8.71
CA MET A 51 1.13 -19.56 7.37
C MET A 51 1.34 -18.05 7.30
N TRP A 52 0.79 -17.29 8.24
CA TRP A 52 1.06 -15.85 8.34
C TRP A 52 2.56 -15.55 8.49
N ARG A 53 3.26 -16.23 9.42
CA ARG A 53 4.68 -15.96 9.68
C ARG A 53 5.56 -16.32 8.48
N ASP A 54 5.23 -17.38 7.75
CA ASP A 54 5.93 -17.77 6.53
C ASP A 54 5.76 -16.70 5.44
N LEU A 55 4.53 -16.19 5.25
CA LEU A 55 4.25 -15.10 4.32
C LEU A 55 4.94 -13.79 4.75
N GLU A 56 4.99 -13.50 6.04
CA GLU A 56 5.67 -12.33 6.55
C GLU A 56 7.17 -12.36 6.27
N LYS A 57 7.82 -13.51 6.41
CA LYS A 57 9.23 -13.66 6.01
C LYS A 57 9.44 -13.50 4.51
N LYS A 58 8.44 -13.84 3.68
CA LYS A 58 8.49 -13.65 2.22
C LYS A 58 8.36 -12.19 1.81
N TYR A 59 7.35 -11.47 2.32
CA TYR A 59 7.05 -10.10 1.90
C TYR A 59 7.76 -9.03 2.72
N LEU A 60 8.07 -9.31 3.98
CA LEU A 60 8.70 -8.41 4.94
C LEU A 60 9.94 -9.09 5.57
N PRO A 61 10.96 -9.48 4.77
CA PRO A 61 12.11 -10.27 5.25
C PRO A 61 12.96 -9.55 6.30
N HIS A 62 12.83 -8.23 6.41
CA HIS A 62 13.53 -7.40 7.39
C HIS A 62 12.84 -7.38 8.77
N LYS A 63 11.65 -7.97 8.91
CA LYS A 63 10.85 -7.85 10.12
C LYS A 63 11.31 -8.81 11.22
N ASP A 64 11.88 -8.21 12.27
CA ASP A 64 12.39 -8.88 13.47
C ASP A 64 11.50 -8.57 14.67
N TYR A 65 11.03 -9.61 15.36
CA TYR A 65 10.21 -9.47 16.57
C TYR A 65 11.02 -9.55 17.88
N ALA A 66 12.34 -9.56 17.80
CA ALA A 66 13.25 -9.58 18.95
C ALA A 66 12.91 -10.71 19.94
N GLY A 67 12.49 -11.87 19.43
CA GLY A 67 12.15 -13.05 20.24
C GLY A 67 10.79 -12.99 20.94
N CYS A 68 9.88 -12.06 20.57
CA CYS A 68 8.52 -12.06 21.11
C CYS A 68 7.75 -13.32 20.66
N ASP A 69 7.59 -14.29 21.57
CA ASP A 69 6.97 -15.60 21.31
C ASP A 69 5.62 -15.52 20.57
N MET A 70 4.76 -14.57 20.95
CA MET A 70 3.44 -14.43 20.34
C MET A 70 3.54 -14.00 18.88
N LEU A 71 4.42 -13.06 18.57
CA LEU A 71 4.58 -12.52 17.23
C LEU A 71 5.39 -13.47 16.34
N GLU A 72 6.40 -14.15 16.89
CA GLU A 72 7.15 -15.19 16.17
C GLU A 72 6.29 -16.41 15.83
N LYS A 73 5.24 -16.69 16.61
CA LYS A 73 4.22 -17.69 16.23
C LYS A 73 3.37 -17.26 15.05
N GLY A 74 3.38 -15.98 14.65
CA GLY A 74 2.61 -15.43 13.55
C GLY A 74 1.24 -14.85 13.95
N CYS A 75 1.15 -14.24 15.13
CA CYS A 75 -0.11 -13.64 15.61
C CYS A 75 -0.28 -12.16 15.24
N TRP A 76 0.64 -11.56 14.47
CA TRP A 76 0.59 -10.13 14.13
C TRP A 76 -0.73 -9.71 13.47
N TRP A 77 -1.30 -10.57 12.62
CA TRP A 77 -2.55 -10.30 11.90
C TRP A 77 -3.79 -10.21 12.78
N TYR A 78 -3.72 -10.60 14.06
CA TYR A 78 -4.86 -10.46 14.98
C TYR A 78 -5.28 -9.01 15.18
N GLN A 79 -4.36 -8.05 15.00
CA GLN A 79 -4.69 -6.62 15.05
C GLN A 79 -5.38 -6.11 13.77
N GLN A 80 -5.39 -6.90 12.70
CA GLN A 80 -5.89 -6.49 11.40
C GLN A 80 -7.41 -6.74 11.32
N GLY A 81 -8.20 -5.79 11.83
CA GLY A 81 -9.66 -5.91 11.91
C GLY A 81 -10.35 -6.28 10.60
N HIS A 82 -9.84 -5.81 9.46
CA HIS A 82 -10.35 -6.12 8.12
C HIS A 82 -10.45 -7.62 7.83
N ILE A 83 -9.48 -8.43 8.30
CA ILE A 83 -9.49 -9.88 8.09
C ILE A 83 -10.73 -10.53 8.75
N PHE A 84 -11.20 -9.96 9.86
CA PHE A 84 -12.34 -10.48 10.60
C PHE A 84 -13.68 -9.91 10.15
N GLN A 85 -13.69 -8.66 9.66
CA GLN A 85 -14.92 -7.91 9.38
C GLN A 85 -15.30 -7.91 7.90
N SER A 86 -14.31 -7.90 6.99
CA SER A 86 -14.53 -7.75 5.55
C SER A 86 -13.45 -8.51 4.78
N PRO A 87 -13.62 -9.85 4.64
CA PRO A 87 -12.65 -10.67 3.95
C PRO A 87 -12.31 -10.17 2.55
N PHE A 88 -11.04 -10.32 2.15
CA PHE A 88 -10.48 -9.89 0.86
C PHE A 88 -10.47 -8.39 0.54
N TYR A 89 -11.05 -7.53 1.39
CA TYR A 89 -11.06 -6.07 1.15
C TYR A 89 -9.67 -5.39 1.24
N TYR A 90 -8.63 -6.10 1.69
CA TYR A 90 -7.34 -5.47 1.96
C TYR A 90 -6.51 -5.21 0.69
N ILE A 91 -6.71 -6.00 -0.37
CA ILE A 91 -5.99 -5.81 -1.63
C ILE A 91 -6.36 -4.49 -2.30
N ASP A 92 -7.60 -4.03 -2.11
CA ASP A 92 -8.12 -2.76 -2.62
C ASP A 92 -7.23 -1.57 -2.25
N TYR A 93 -6.70 -1.55 -1.01
CA TYR A 93 -5.77 -0.51 -0.57
C TYR A 93 -4.47 -0.53 -1.37
N THR A 94 -3.94 -1.69 -1.73
CA THR A 94 -2.69 -1.79 -2.52
C THR A 94 -2.89 -1.33 -3.95
N LEU A 95 -4.02 -1.69 -4.57
CA LEU A 95 -4.39 -1.26 -5.92
C LEU A 95 -4.62 0.26 -5.94
N ALA A 96 -5.36 0.78 -4.95
CA ALA A 96 -5.56 2.21 -4.78
C ALA A 96 -4.26 2.96 -4.48
N GLN A 97 -3.34 2.38 -3.72
CA GLN A 97 -2.03 2.98 -3.42
C GLN A 97 -1.21 3.18 -4.70
N VAL A 98 -1.23 2.24 -5.65
CA VAL A 98 -0.60 2.40 -6.96
C VAL A 98 -1.23 3.57 -7.73
N CYS A 99 -2.56 3.66 -7.76
CA CYS A 99 -3.26 4.79 -8.38
C CYS A 99 -2.95 6.14 -7.72
N ALA A 100 -2.92 6.18 -6.38
CA ALA A 100 -2.58 7.39 -5.62
C ALA A 100 -1.14 7.85 -5.87
N LEU A 101 -0.20 6.90 -5.96
CA LEU A 101 1.18 7.21 -6.30
C LEU A 101 1.32 7.72 -7.74
N GLN A 102 0.53 7.22 -8.70
CA GLN A 102 0.49 7.80 -10.06
C GLN A 102 0.02 9.26 -10.03
N PHE A 103 -1.04 9.58 -9.28
CA PHE A 103 -1.44 10.98 -9.08
C PHE A 103 -0.33 11.81 -8.42
N TRP A 104 0.32 11.28 -7.39
CA TRP A 104 1.44 11.95 -6.73
C TRP A 104 2.60 12.23 -7.70
N VAL A 105 2.99 11.25 -8.53
CA VAL A 105 4.01 11.42 -9.59
C VAL A 105 3.61 12.54 -10.55
N ARG A 106 2.36 12.56 -11.01
CA ARG A 106 1.85 13.65 -11.87
C ARG A 106 1.95 15.01 -11.21
N MET A 107 1.59 15.09 -9.92
CA MET A 107 1.62 16.34 -9.14
C MET A 107 3.04 16.87 -8.93
N ILE A 108 4.02 16.03 -8.56
CA ILE A 108 5.42 16.47 -8.41
C ILE A 108 6.05 16.88 -9.74
N ASN A 109 5.60 16.26 -10.84
CA ASN A 109 6.00 16.62 -12.19
C ASN A 109 5.23 17.82 -12.76
N LYS A 110 4.39 18.48 -11.94
CA LYS A 110 3.62 19.69 -12.29
C LYS A 110 2.69 19.49 -13.49
N ASP A 111 2.08 18.32 -13.60
CA ASP A 111 1.01 18.08 -14.57
C ASP A 111 -0.22 18.95 -14.23
N GLU A 112 -0.51 19.93 -15.08
CA GLU A 112 -1.61 20.89 -14.91
C GLU A 112 -3.00 20.22 -14.86
N LYS A 113 -3.14 19.00 -15.40
CA LYS A 113 -4.42 18.26 -15.43
C LYS A 113 -4.62 17.35 -14.23
N ALA A 114 -3.61 17.11 -13.41
CA ALA A 114 -3.67 16.11 -12.35
C ALA A 114 -4.81 16.38 -11.35
N TRP A 115 -5.03 17.66 -10.99
CA TRP A 115 -6.12 18.03 -10.09
C TRP A 115 -7.49 17.94 -10.75
N SER A 116 -7.63 18.41 -12.00
CA SER A 116 -8.91 18.34 -12.71
C SER A 116 -9.35 16.91 -12.96
N ASP A 117 -8.41 16.00 -13.27
CA ASP A 117 -8.70 14.58 -13.47
C ASP A 117 -9.12 13.90 -12.15
N TYR A 118 -8.49 14.26 -11.03
CA TYR A 118 -8.92 13.79 -9.71
C TYR A 118 -10.34 14.26 -9.36
N VAL A 119 -10.66 15.53 -9.60
CA VAL A 119 -12.00 16.07 -9.35
C VAL A 119 -13.04 15.42 -10.26
N HIS A 120 -12.71 15.21 -11.54
CA HIS A 120 -13.55 14.47 -12.49
C HIS A 120 -13.83 13.05 -11.98
N LEU A 121 -12.79 12.32 -11.58
CA LEU A 121 -12.92 10.99 -10.98
C LEU A 121 -13.90 10.98 -9.79
N CYS A 122 -13.78 11.92 -8.86
CA CYS A 122 -14.69 12.03 -7.72
C CYS A 122 -16.15 12.29 -8.16
N GLY A 123 -16.36 13.07 -9.22
CA GLY A 123 -17.68 13.35 -9.77
C GLY A 123 -18.39 12.15 -10.39
N LEU A 124 -17.64 11.12 -10.82
CA LEU A 124 -18.20 9.89 -11.39
C LEU A 124 -18.79 8.95 -10.35
N GLY A 125 -18.32 8.99 -9.10
CA GLY A 125 -18.76 8.07 -8.04
C GLY A 125 -18.70 6.60 -8.47
N GLY A 126 -19.75 5.84 -8.14
CA GLY A 126 -19.88 4.42 -8.51
C GLY A 126 -20.54 4.14 -9.86
N THR A 127 -20.57 5.11 -10.78
CA THR A 127 -21.28 4.97 -12.08
C THR A 127 -20.53 4.11 -13.10
N LYS A 128 -19.27 3.75 -12.82
CA LYS A 128 -18.37 2.99 -13.70
C LYS A 128 -17.63 1.93 -12.90
N THR A 129 -17.12 0.92 -13.59
CA THR A 129 -16.25 -0.11 -12.99
C THR A 129 -14.89 0.47 -12.60
N PHE A 130 -14.14 -0.23 -11.74
CA PHE A 130 -12.81 0.21 -11.28
C PHE A 130 -11.87 0.58 -12.43
N LEU A 131 -11.73 -0.28 -13.46
CA LEU A 131 -10.81 -0.03 -14.56
C LEU A 131 -11.26 1.14 -15.45
N GLU A 132 -12.57 1.33 -15.61
CA GLU A 132 -13.11 2.48 -16.30
C GLU A 132 -12.83 3.77 -15.51
N LEU A 133 -13.00 3.77 -14.18
CA LEU A 133 -12.66 4.92 -13.33
C LEU A 133 -11.16 5.27 -13.39
N VAL A 134 -10.28 4.26 -13.34
CA VAL A 134 -8.83 4.45 -13.51
C VAL A 134 -8.52 5.12 -14.84
N LYS A 135 -9.15 4.66 -15.93
CA LYS A 135 -9.00 5.24 -17.26
C LYS A 135 -9.52 6.68 -17.35
N GLU A 136 -10.68 6.96 -16.77
CA GLU A 136 -11.27 8.31 -16.72
C GLU A 136 -10.39 9.30 -15.96
N ALA A 137 -9.64 8.82 -14.96
CA ALA A 137 -8.67 9.60 -14.20
C ALA A 137 -7.33 9.82 -14.93
N GLY A 138 -7.18 9.33 -16.16
CA GLY A 138 -5.92 9.39 -16.91
C GLY A 138 -4.79 8.56 -16.31
N LEU A 139 -5.13 7.54 -15.52
CA LEU A 139 -4.17 6.64 -14.88
C LEU A 139 -4.03 5.33 -15.67
N LYS A 140 -2.93 4.62 -15.46
CA LYS A 140 -2.75 3.24 -15.94
C LYS A 140 -3.27 2.24 -14.93
N SER A 141 -3.78 1.12 -15.44
CA SER A 141 -4.26 0.02 -14.61
C SER A 141 -3.13 -0.56 -13.76
N PRO A 142 -3.33 -0.79 -12.44
CA PRO A 142 -2.33 -1.45 -11.60
C PRO A 142 -2.09 -2.92 -12.00
N PHE A 143 -2.95 -3.49 -12.86
CA PHE A 143 -2.78 -4.84 -13.42
C PHE A 143 -2.01 -4.86 -14.74
N GLU A 144 -1.74 -3.70 -15.35
CA GLU A 144 -1.00 -3.62 -16.60
C GLU A 144 0.50 -3.66 -16.32
N ASP A 145 1.21 -4.52 -17.07
CA ASP A 145 2.67 -4.63 -16.99
C ASP A 145 3.33 -3.27 -17.26
N GLY A 146 4.31 -2.92 -16.43
CA GLY A 146 5.01 -1.64 -16.53
C GLY A 146 4.28 -0.45 -15.91
N THR A 147 3.15 -0.64 -15.21
CA THR A 147 2.52 0.45 -14.41
C THR A 147 3.28 0.72 -13.11
N ILE A 148 3.68 -0.32 -12.39
CA ILE A 148 4.23 -0.19 -11.03
C ILE A 148 5.69 0.30 -11.05
N GLU A 149 6.51 -0.24 -11.94
CA GLU A 149 7.96 0.01 -11.95
C GLU A 149 8.33 1.51 -12.08
N PRO A 150 7.75 2.29 -13.01
CA PRO A 150 8.06 3.72 -13.12
C PRO A 150 7.64 4.53 -11.88
N VAL A 151 6.55 4.13 -11.23
CA VAL A 151 6.07 4.76 -10.01
C VAL A 151 7.06 4.53 -8.87
N VAL A 152 7.52 3.29 -8.70
CA VAL A 152 8.52 2.93 -7.68
C VAL A 152 9.85 3.65 -7.92
N ALA A 153 10.28 3.76 -9.18
CA ALA A 153 11.50 4.48 -9.55
C ALA A 153 11.43 5.95 -9.12
N THR A 154 10.32 6.63 -9.43
CA THR A 154 10.10 8.03 -9.04
C THR A 154 10.08 8.20 -7.52
N VAL A 155 9.41 7.30 -6.79
CA VAL A 155 9.41 7.36 -5.32
C VAL A 155 10.81 7.19 -4.75
N LYS A 156 11.59 6.26 -5.28
CA LYS A 156 12.97 6.02 -4.84
C LYS A 156 13.86 7.24 -5.06
N GLU A 157 13.74 7.89 -6.21
CA GLU A 157 14.46 9.13 -6.51
C GLU A 157 14.06 10.24 -5.54
N TYR A 158 12.76 10.45 -5.32
CA TYR A 158 12.26 11.44 -4.38
C TYR A 158 12.77 11.22 -2.95
N LEU A 159 12.67 9.99 -2.43
CA LEU A 159 13.17 9.67 -1.09
C LEU A 159 14.68 9.86 -0.97
N SER A 160 15.44 9.64 -2.05
CA SER A 160 16.89 9.85 -2.08
C SER A 160 17.27 11.34 -2.14
N SER A 161 16.37 12.21 -2.58
CA SER A 161 16.58 13.65 -2.64
C SER A 161 16.48 14.36 -1.29
N ILE A 162 15.86 13.70 -0.30
CA ILE A 162 15.68 14.23 1.06
C ILE A 162 16.75 13.63 1.97
N ASP A 163 17.55 14.48 2.63
CA ASP A 163 18.51 14.01 3.63
C ASP A 163 17.79 13.64 4.94
N ALA A 164 17.44 12.36 5.05
CA ALA A 164 16.75 11.82 6.23
C ALA A 164 17.57 11.89 7.53
N LYS A 165 18.86 12.26 7.49
CA LYS A 165 19.67 12.46 8.71
C LYS A 165 19.45 13.82 9.36
N THR A 166 18.76 14.73 8.67
CA THR A 166 18.49 16.09 9.16
C THR A 166 17.34 16.17 10.15
N PHE A 167 16.65 15.05 10.42
CA PHE A 167 15.48 14.99 11.30
C PHE A 167 15.30 13.66 12.05
#